data_AF-A0A4Q7M7L7-F1
#
_entry.id   AF-A0A4Q7M7L7-F1
#
_cell.length_a   1.000
_cell.length_b   1.000
_cell.length_c   1.000
_cell.angle_alpha   90.00
_cell.angle_beta   90.00
_cell.angle_gamma   90.00
#
_symmetry.space_group_name_H-M   'P 1'
#
loop_
_entity.id
_entity.type
_entity.pdbx_description
1 polymer ?
#
loop_
_entity_poly.entity_id
_entity_poly.type
_entity_poly.pdbx_seq_one_letter_code
_entity_poly.pdbx_strand_id
1 'polypeptide(L)'
;MSTMTDGVRIDAAKEPLDVSFDAVLEKSPAQGGWTYVVWPRSAEFFGTHGLVKVAGTIDGEPFQGSFMALGDGRHKLAVTAKVRRAIGKEEGASVHVQLTARR
;
A
#
# COMPACT_ATOMS: atom_id res chain seq x y z
N MET A 1 -34.97 -5.29 -32.19
CA MET A 1 -34.37 -4.53 -31.08
C MET A 1 -34.09 -5.53 -29.96
N SER A 2 -32.89 -6.11 -29.92
CA SER A 2 -32.47 -6.99 -28.82
C SER A 2 -31.60 -6.19 -27.87
N THR A 3 -32.09 -5.93 -26.67
CA THR A 3 -31.33 -5.35 -25.58
C THR A 3 -30.45 -6.43 -24.96
N MET A 4 -29.13 -6.30 -25.13
CA MET A 4 -28.15 -6.93 -24.23
C MET A 4 -28.18 -6.15 -22.91
N THR A 5 -28.70 -6.78 -21.86
CA THR A 5 -28.47 -6.32 -20.49
C THR A 5 -27.21 -7.04 -19.99
N ASP A 6 -26.06 -6.40 -20.17
CA ASP A 6 -24.81 -6.87 -19.58
C ASP A 6 -24.82 -6.49 -18.10
N GLY A 7 -25.07 -7.49 -17.25
CA GLY A 7 -25.02 -7.37 -15.80
C GLY A 7 -23.57 -7.23 -15.36
N VAL A 8 -23.07 -6.00 -15.28
CA VAL A 8 -21.84 -5.70 -14.55
C VAL A 8 -22.11 -5.97 -13.07
N ARG A 9 -21.57 -7.09 -12.57
CA ARG A 9 -21.43 -7.32 -11.13
C ARG A 9 -20.56 -6.19 -10.58
N ILE A 10 -21.17 -5.33 -9.77
CA ILE A 10 -20.45 -4.42 -8.89
C ILE A 10 -19.82 -5.24 -7.76
N ASP A 11 -18.68 -5.87 -8.03
CA ASP A 11 -17.77 -6.29 -6.97
C ASP A 11 -17.51 -5.06 -6.09
N ALA A 12 -17.76 -5.16 -4.78
CA ALA A 12 -17.65 -4.05 -3.81
C ALA A 12 -16.49 -3.10 -4.17
N ALA A 13 -16.85 -1.90 -4.60
CA ALA A 13 -16.02 -1.08 -5.51
C ALA A 13 -14.65 -0.78 -4.90
N LYS A 14 -13.60 -1.33 -5.53
CA LYS A 14 -12.21 -0.91 -5.31
C LYS A 14 -12.10 0.52 -5.82
N GLU A 15 -11.82 1.49 -4.96
CA GLU A 15 -11.58 2.85 -5.42
C GLU A 15 -10.22 2.88 -6.15
N PRO A 16 -10.16 3.26 -7.44
CA PRO A 16 -8.89 3.34 -8.15
C PRO A 16 -8.02 4.43 -7.54
N LEU A 17 -6.71 4.16 -7.45
CA LEU A 17 -5.70 5.12 -7.04
C LEU A 17 -4.69 5.28 -8.18
N ASP A 18 -4.16 6.49 -8.33
CA ASP A 18 -3.04 6.79 -9.23
C ASP A 18 -2.07 7.70 -8.48
N VAL A 19 -1.32 7.09 -7.57
CA VAL A 19 -0.34 7.82 -6.75
C VAL A 19 0.88 6.96 -6.51
N SER A 20 2.04 7.59 -6.59
CA SER A 20 3.32 6.96 -6.30
C SER A 20 4.18 7.84 -5.40
N PHE A 21 5.11 7.20 -4.70
CA PHE A 21 6.07 7.86 -3.84
C PHE A 21 7.29 6.97 -3.61
N ASP A 22 8.44 7.61 -3.39
CA ASP A 22 9.65 6.95 -2.92
C ASP A 22 9.72 6.96 -1.39
N ALA A 23 10.19 5.87 -0.82
CA ALA A 23 10.39 5.76 0.63
C ALA A 23 11.55 4.81 0.95
N VAL A 24 12.08 4.92 2.17
CA VAL A 24 13.12 4.01 2.68
C VAL A 24 12.46 2.88 3.46
N LEU A 25 12.93 1.65 3.25
CA LEU A 25 12.54 0.51 4.07
C LEU A 25 13.11 0.68 5.49
N GLU A 26 12.22 0.87 6.45
CA GLU A 26 12.54 0.93 7.87
C GLU A 26 12.21 -0.39 8.55
N LYS A 27 12.98 -0.80 9.54
CA LYS A 27 12.69 -1.98 10.36
C LYS A 27 12.40 -1.57 11.79
N SER A 28 11.33 -2.12 12.36
CA SER A 28 11.07 -1.95 13.79
C SER A 28 12.20 -2.59 14.60
N PRO A 29 12.74 -1.91 15.64
CA PRO A 29 13.80 -2.44 16.49
C PRO A 29 13.32 -3.59 17.41
N ALA A 30 12.01 -3.79 17.53
CA ALA A 30 11.46 -4.90 18.29
C ALA A 30 11.87 -6.26 17.69
N GLN A 31 12.05 -7.27 18.54
CA GLN A 31 12.31 -8.63 18.07
C GLN A 31 11.14 -9.11 17.19
N GLY A 32 11.45 -9.63 16.00
CA GLY A 32 10.43 -9.97 15.00
C GLY A 32 9.75 -8.77 14.35
N GLY A 33 10.34 -7.57 14.47
CA GLY A 33 9.82 -6.33 13.95
C GLY A 33 9.56 -6.36 12.44
N TRP A 34 8.43 -5.79 12.04
CA TRP A 34 8.07 -5.61 10.64
C TRP A 34 9.02 -4.64 9.94
N THR A 35 9.28 -4.90 8.66
CA THR A 35 9.81 -3.89 7.73
C THR A 35 8.65 -3.15 7.10
N TYR A 36 8.75 -1.83 7.00
CA TYR A 36 7.70 -0.96 6.50
C TYR A 36 8.29 0.26 5.80
N VAL A 37 7.43 0.97 5.08
CA VAL A 37 7.72 2.34 4.61
C VAL A 37 6.75 3.30 5.28
N VAL A 38 7.16 4.55 5.48
CA VAL A 38 6.29 5.62 5.99
C VAL A 38 5.94 6.55 4.85
N TRP A 39 4.65 6.90 4.73
CA TRP A 39 4.20 7.93 3.79
C TRP A 39 3.56 9.09 4.56
N PRO A 40 4.27 10.23 4.74
CA PRO A 40 3.78 11.31 5.60
C PRO A 40 2.45 11.93 5.18
N ARG A 41 2.12 11.88 3.88
CA ARG A 41 0.89 12.48 3.32
C ARG A 41 -0.31 11.53 3.35
N SER A 42 -0.13 10.30 3.83
CA SER A 42 -1.15 9.25 3.70
C SER A 42 -2.45 9.56 4.44
N ALA A 43 -2.38 10.15 5.65
CA ALA A 43 -3.58 10.41 6.44
C ALA A 43 -4.46 11.50 5.80
N GLU A 44 -3.83 12.57 5.32
CA GLU A 44 -4.49 13.62 4.52
C GLU A 44 -5.05 13.04 3.23
N PHE A 45 -4.23 12.29 2.48
CA PHE A 45 -4.62 11.69 1.20
C PHE A 45 -5.82 10.74 1.32
N PHE A 46 -5.86 9.89 2.35
CA PHE A 46 -6.97 8.97 2.57
C PHE A 46 -8.15 9.58 3.34
N GLY A 47 -7.99 10.80 3.87
CA GLY A 47 -8.99 11.47 4.71
C GLY A 47 -9.27 10.74 6.04
N THR A 48 -8.31 9.95 6.53
CA THR A 48 -8.50 9.15 7.75
C THR A 48 -7.19 8.90 8.47
N HIS A 49 -7.26 8.78 9.79
CA HIS A 49 -6.19 8.30 10.66
C HIS A 49 -6.35 6.82 11.02
N GLY A 50 -7.22 6.09 10.29
CA GLY A 50 -7.49 4.67 10.49
C GLY A 50 -6.68 3.75 9.57
N LEU A 51 -6.97 2.45 9.66
CA LEU A 51 -6.41 1.44 8.76
C LEU A 51 -6.95 1.64 7.33
N VAL A 52 -6.07 1.67 6.34
CA VAL A 52 -6.46 1.76 4.92
C VAL A 52 -5.87 0.59 4.14
N LYS A 53 -6.72 -0.26 3.58
CA LYS A 53 -6.29 -1.38 2.74
C LYS A 53 -6.01 -0.90 1.32
N VAL A 54 -4.90 -1.34 0.75
CA VAL A 54 -4.44 -0.91 -0.58
C VAL A 54 -3.89 -2.08 -1.39
N ALA A 55 -3.87 -1.91 -2.71
CA ALA A 55 -3.13 -2.74 -3.64
C ALA A 55 -2.25 -1.86 -4.53
N GLY A 56 -1.18 -2.44 -5.07
CA GLY A 56 -0.21 -1.70 -5.86
C GLY A 56 1.03 -2.50 -6.22
N THR A 57 2.12 -1.79 -6.51
CA THR A 57 3.46 -2.34 -6.71
C THR A 57 4.48 -1.67 -5.81
N ILE A 58 5.54 -2.39 -5.47
CA ILE A 58 6.76 -1.86 -4.85
C ILE A 58 7.92 -2.29 -5.75
N ASP A 59 8.62 -1.33 -6.35
CA ASP A 59 9.63 -1.57 -7.38
C ASP A 59 9.17 -2.54 -8.49
N GLY A 60 7.90 -2.43 -8.88
CA GLY A 60 7.26 -3.29 -9.88
C GLY A 60 6.73 -4.63 -9.35
N GLU A 61 7.07 -5.06 -8.14
CA GLU A 61 6.52 -6.29 -7.53
C GLU A 61 5.10 -6.04 -6.99
N PRO A 62 4.08 -6.80 -7.42
CA PRO A 62 2.72 -6.64 -6.93
C PRO A 62 2.58 -6.91 -5.43
N PHE A 63 1.75 -6.11 -4.76
CA PHE A 63 1.42 -6.33 -3.36
C PHE A 63 -0.05 -6.01 -3.03
N GLN A 64 -0.49 -6.57 -1.91
CA GLN A 64 -1.68 -6.14 -1.18
C GLN A 64 -1.26 -5.90 0.26
N GLY A 65 -1.67 -4.76 0.83
CA GLY A 65 -1.21 -4.34 2.15
C GLY A 65 -2.17 -3.38 2.82
N SER A 66 -1.73 -2.82 3.94
CA SER A 66 -2.51 -1.81 4.64
C SER A 66 -1.60 -0.74 5.22
N PHE A 67 -2.01 0.51 5.06
CA PHE A 67 -1.49 1.62 5.83
C PHE A 67 -2.08 1.57 7.23
N MET A 68 -1.21 1.55 8.23
CA MET A 68 -1.55 1.57 9.65
C MET A 68 -1.10 2.89 10.25
N ALA A 69 -1.97 3.55 11.01
CA ALA A 69 -1.61 4.78 11.67
C ALA A 69 -0.55 4.59 12.75
N LEU A 70 0.39 5.53 12.79
CA LEU A 70 1.43 5.63 13.82
C LEU A 70 0.98 6.47 15.03
N GLY A 71 -0.17 7.15 14.94
CA GLY A 71 -0.71 8.00 16.02
C GLY A 71 -0.26 9.46 15.98
N ASP A 72 0.66 9.81 15.07
CA ASP A 72 1.22 11.16 14.89
C ASP A 72 0.80 11.80 13.55
N GLY A 73 -0.27 11.29 12.93
CA GLY A 73 -0.73 11.73 11.61
C GLY A 73 -0.03 11.05 10.44
N ARG A 74 0.97 10.19 10.66
CA ARG A 74 1.59 9.38 9.61
C ARG A 74 1.04 7.96 9.59
N HIS A 75 1.04 7.32 8.42
CA HIS A 75 0.83 5.88 8.32
C HIS A 75 2.12 5.17 7.90
N LYS A 76 2.25 3.92 8.34
CA LYS A 76 3.23 2.97 7.80
C LYS A 76 2.55 1.91 6.96
N LEU A 77 3.20 1.51 5.88
CA LEU A 77 2.81 0.38 5.04
C LEU A 77 3.78 -0.78 5.27
N ALA A 78 3.28 -1.89 5.79
CA ALA A 78 4.11 -3.08 5.98
C ALA A 78 4.57 -3.65 4.62
N VAL A 79 5.87 -3.93 4.51
CA VAL A 79 6.46 -4.56 3.33
C VAL A 79 6.86 -5.99 3.71
N THR A 80 6.11 -6.95 3.20
CA THR A 80 6.30 -8.36 3.57
C THR A 80 7.67 -8.88 3.14
N ALA A 81 8.19 -9.90 3.85
CA ALA A 81 9.42 -10.57 3.45
C ALA A 81 9.35 -11.14 2.02
N LYS A 82 8.16 -11.57 1.55
CA LYS A 82 7.97 -12.04 0.17
C LYS A 82 8.30 -10.94 -0.84
N VAL A 83 7.71 -9.75 -0.67
CA VAL A 83 7.95 -8.60 -1.56
C VAL A 83 9.41 -8.19 -1.51
N ARG A 84 9.99 -8.04 -0.30
CA ARG A 84 11.40 -7.66 -0.12
C ARG A 84 12.37 -8.62 -0.82
N ARG A 85 12.13 -9.94 -0.70
CA ARG A 85 12.91 -10.96 -1.39
C ARG A 85 12.75 -10.90 -2.91
N ALA A 86 11.56 -10.63 -3.42
CA ALA A 86 11.31 -10.52 -4.85
C ALA A 86 12.02 -9.31 -5.47
N ILE A 87 12.06 -8.18 -4.77
CA ILE A 87 12.74 -6.96 -5.23
C ILE A 87 14.23 -6.90 -4.86
N GLY A 88 14.72 -7.86 -4.06
CA GLY A 88 16.11 -7.93 -3.61
C GLY A 88 16.55 -6.78 -2.71
N LYS A 89 15.63 -6.19 -1.92
CA LYS A 89 15.90 -5.02 -1.06
C LYS A 89 15.53 -5.27 0.40
N GLU A 90 16.36 -4.73 1.29
CA GLU A 90 16.25 -4.86 2.74
C GLU A 90 16.17 -3.48 3.42
N GLU A 91 16.20 -3.45 4.74
CA GLU A 91 16.26 -2.20 5.54
C GLU A 91 17.32 -1.23 5.01
N GLY A 92 16.98 0.06 4.97
CA GLY A 92 17.84 1.14 4.48
C GLY A 92 17.78 1.36 2.97
N ALA A 93 17.23 0.41 2.20
CA ALA A 93 17.06 0.59 0.76
C ALA A 93 15.88 1.50 0.44
N SER A 94 16.03 2.36 -0.58
CA SER A 94 14.93 3.12 -1.16
C SER A 94 14.12 2.24 -2.11
N VAL A 95 12.80 2.34 -2.03
CA VAL A 95 11.83 1.66 -2.88
C VAL A 95 10.85 2.68 -3.46
N HIS A 96 10.36 2.40 -4.66
CA HIS A 96 9.33 3.18 -5.30
C HIS A 96 7.98 2.44 -5.18
N VAL A 97 6.99 3.07 -4.56
CA VAL A 97 5.66 2.49 -4.33
C VAL A 97 4.67 3.13 -5.27
N GLN A 98 3.86 2.32 -5.96
CA GLN A 98 2.68 2.80 -6.70
C GLN A 98 1.43 2.15 -6.14
N LEU A 99 0.44 2.96 -5.76
CA LEU A 99 -0.86 2.50 -5.30
C LEU A 99 -1.85 2.53 -6.47
N THR A 100 -2.54 1.42 -6.70
CA THR A 100 -3.50 1.29 -7.80
C THR A 100 -4.95 1.16 -7.35
N ALA A 101 -5.18 0.78 -6.09
CA ALA A 101 -6.53 0.72 -5.54
C ALA A 101 -6.56 0.82 -4.00
N ARG A 102 -7.63 1.42 -3.48
CA ARG A 102 -8.09 1.31 -2.08
C ARG A 102 -9.20 0.25 -1.98
N ARG A 103 -9.19 -0.52 -0.90
CA ARG A 103 -10.05 -1.69 -0.66
C ARG A 103 -10.78 -1.63 0.67
#